data_AF-A0A2N2CTW7-F1
#
_entry.id   AF-A0A2N2CTW7-F1
#
_cell.length_a   1.000
_cell.length_b   1.000
_cell.length_c   1.000
_cell.angle_alpha   90.00
_cell.angle_beta   90.00
_cell.angle_gamma   90.00
#
_symmetry.space_group_name_H-M   'P 1'
#
loop_
_entity.id
_entity.type
_entity.pdbx_description
1 polymer ?
#
loop_
_entity_poly.entity_id
_entity_poly.type
_entity_poly.pdbx_seq_one_letter_code
_entity_poly.pdbx_strand_id
1 'polypeptide(L)' 'MDNYTNEELNKALREVASTISKCEKMQGKFAEGTSQHSLLRNRIKAMDISKGLIEDQLT' A
#
# COMPACT_ATOMS: atom_id res chain seq x y z
N MET A 1 10.47 20.20 -6.70
CA MET A 1 9.88 19.10 -5.93
C MET A 1 10.01 19.52 -4.49
N ASP A 2 8.89 19.66 -3.78
CA ASP A 2 8.96 19.92 -2.35
C ASP A 2 9.66 18.74 -1.69
N ASN A 3 10.67 19.02 -0.88
CA ASN A 3 11.35 17.99 -0.11
C ASN A 3 10.43 17.62 1.06
N TYR A 4 9.84 16.42 1.01
CA TYR A 4 9.10 15.89 2.14
C TYR A 4 10.03 15.68 3.33
N THR A 5 9.54 15.98 4.52
CA THR A 5 10.28 15.68 5.75
C THR A 5 10.29 14.18 6.02
N ASN A 6 11.31 13.70 6.74
CA ASN A 6 11.35 12.30 7.18
C ASN A 6 10.12 11.92 8.01
N GLU A 7 9.54 12.86 8.77
CA GLU A 7 8.31 12.62 9.54
C GLU A 7 7.11 12.38 8.62
N GLU A 8 6.94 13.19 7.57
CA GLU A 8 5.89 13.02 6.57
C GLU A 8 6.03 11.72 5.80
N LEU A 9 7.24 11.35 5.40
CA LEU A 9 7.53 10.08 4.72
C LEU A 9 7.22 8.89 5.62
N ASN A 10 7.65 8.90 6.89
CA ASN A 10 7.34 7.85 7.85
C ASN A 10 5.83 7.74 8.14
N LYS A 11 5.13 8.88 8.22
CA LYS A 11 3.67 8.89 8.36
C LYS A 11 3.00 8.29 7.13
N ALA A 12 3.44 8.63 5.93
CA ALA A 12 2.94 8.05 4.69
C ALA A 12 3.16 6.53 4.65
N LEU A 13 4.35 6.04 5.02
CA LEU A 13 4.64 4.60 5.13
C LEU A 13 3.66 3.89 6.05
N ARG A 14 3.37 4.47 7.22
CA ARG A 14 2.43 3.89 8.18
C ARG A 14 1.02 3.79 7.60
N GLU A 15 0.56 4.82 6.89
CA GLU A 15 -0.76 4.81 6.24
C GLU A 15 -0.84 3.81 5.08
N VAL A 16 0.23 3.70 4.27
CA VAL A 16 0.33 2.73 3.18
C VAL A 16 0.29 1.31 3.73
N ALA A 17 1.09 1.00 4.75
CA ALA A 17 1.12 -0.31 5.41
C ALA A 17 -0.24 -0.67 6.03
N SER A 18 -0.90 0.28 6.70
CA SER A 18 -2.25 0.11 7.25
C SER A 18 -3.27 -0.21 6.15
N THR A 19 -3.16 0.46 5.00
CA THR A 19 -4.06 0.26 3.87
C THR A 19 -3.84 -1.10 3.20
N ILE A 20 -2.58 -1.54 3.04
CA ILE A 20 -2.25 -2.90 2.57
C ILE A 20 -2.92 -3.94 3.46
N SER A 21 -2.73 -3.86 4.78
CA SER A 21 -3.33 -4.83 5.72
C SER A 21 -4.86 -4.86 5.65
N LYS A 22 -5.50 -3.71 5.46
CA LYS A 22 -6.97 -3.63 5.27
C LYS A 22 -7.39 -4.29 3.95
N CYS A 23 -6.64 -4.07 2.88
CA CYS A 23 -6.90 -4.71 1.58
C CYS A 23 -6.73 -6.22 1.64
N GLU A 24 -5.69 -6.74 2.30
CA GLU A 24 -5.46 -8.18 2.48
C GLU A 24 -6.61 -8.83 3.27
N LYS A 25 -7.01 -8.23 4.40
CA LYS A 25 -8.15 -8.70 5.19
C LYS A 25 -9.45 -8.70 4.39
N MET A 26 -9.64 -7.71 3.52
CA MET A 26 -10.81 -7.62 2.65
C MET A 26 -10.73 -8.66 1.52
N GLN A 27 -9.56 -8.88 0.94
CA GLN A 27 -9.35 -9.84 -0.14
C GLN A 27 -9.68 -11.26 0.31
N GLY A 28 -9.31 -11.62 1.54
CA GLY A 28 -9.63 -12.91 2.14
C GLY A 28 -11.14 -13.17 2.33
N LYS A 29 -12.00 -12.15 2.20
CA LYS A 29 -13.46 -12.31 2.24
C LYS A 29 -14.06 -12.68 0.88
N PHE A 30 -13.29 -12.56 -0.19
CA PHE A 30 -13.75 -12.83 -1.55
C PHE A 30 -13.05 -14.07 -2.11
N ALA A 31 -13.83 -14.96 -2.72
CA ALA A 31 -13.29 -16.13 -3.39
C ALA A 31 -12.31 -15.73 -4.50
N GLU A 32 -11.27 -16.53 -4.68
CA GLU A 32 -10.35 -16.38 -5.80
C GLU A 32 -11.10 -16.49 -7.14
N GLY A 33 -10.68 -15.71 -8.13
CA GLY A 33 -11.37 -15.60 -9.42
C GLY A 33 -12.49 -14.56 -9.48
N THR A 34 -12.94 -14.03 -8.35
CA THR A 34 -13.88 -12.89 -8.35
C THR A 34 -13.19 -11.59 -8.77
N SER A 35 -13.97 -10.64 -9.30
CA SER A 35 -13.47 -9.32 -9.68
C SER A 35 -12.98 -8.53 -8.46
N GLN A 36 -13.64 -8.68 -7.31
CA GLN A 36 -13.26 -8.04 -6.04
C GLN A 36 -11.91 -8.55 -5.53
N HIS A 37 -11.70 -9.88 -5.55
CA HIS A 37 -10.43 -10.48 -5.15
C HIS A 37 -9.29 -9.98 -6.07
N SER A 38 -9.50 -9.98 -7.39
CA SER A 38 -8.51 -9.51 -8.36
C SER A 38 -8.21 -8.02 -8.22
N LEU A 39 -9.23 -7.19 -7.99
CA LEU A 39 -9.09 -5.75 -7.75
C LEU A 39 -8.24 -5.46 -6.50
N LEU A 40 -8.50 -6.17 -5.41
CA LEU A 40 -7.76 -6.00 -4.16
C LEU A 40 -6.30 -6.44 -4.31
N ARG A 41 -6.05 -7.57 -4.99
CA ARG A 41 -4.69 -8.00 -5.35
C ARG A 41 -3.92 -6.93 -6.11
N ASN A 42 -4.54 -6.30 -7.10
CA ASN A 42 -3.91 -5.25 -7.89
C ASN A 42 -3.64 -3.99 -7.06
N ARG A 43 -4.55 -3.63 -6.15
CA ARG A 43 -4.35 -2.50 -5.21
C ARG A 43 -3.20 -2.75 -4.26
N ILE A 44 -3.10 -3.95 -3.68
CA ILE A 44 -1.99 -4.32 -2.79
C ILE A 44 -0.66 -4.15 -3.52
N LYS A 45 -0.53 -4.72 -4.74
CA LYS A 45 0.67 -4.56 -5.56
C LYS A 45 1.05 -3.10 -5.83
N ALA A 46 0.07 -2.25 -6.14
CA ALA A 46 0.33 -0.83 -6.35
C ALA A 46 0.80 -0.12 -5.07
N MET A 47 0.23 -0.48 -3.92
CA MET A 47 0.63 0.06 -2.63
C MET A 47 2.02 -0.41 -2.19
N ASP A 48 2.39 -1.65 -2.49
CA ASP A 48 3.75 -2.15 -2.26
C ASP A 48 4.80 -1.38 -3.08
N ILE A 49 4.49 -1.09 -4.35
CA ILE A 49 5.35 -0.24 -5.19
C ILE A 49 5.46 1.17 -4.59
N SER A 50 4.33 1.77 -4.22
CA SER A 50 4.30 3.10 -3.57
C SER A 50 5.13 3.12 -2.29
N LYS A 51 5.03 2.07 -1.47
CA LYS A 51 5.81 1.91 -0.25
C LYS A 51 7.31 1.91 -0.55
N GLY A 52 7.76 1.11 -1.52
CA GLY A 52 9.18 1.07 -1.92
C GLY A 52 9.69 2.44 -2.39
N LEU A 53 8.89 3.16 -3.19
CA LEU A 53 9.24 4.51 -3.62
C LEU A 53 9.38 5.50 -2.46
N ILE A 54 8.58 5.37 -1.40
CA ILE A 54 8.69 6.20 -0.20
C ILE A 54 9.92 5.81 0.63
N GLU A 55 10.20 4.52 0.77
CA GLU A 55 11.41 4.00 1.44
C GLU A 55 12.69 4.46 0.74
N ASP A 56 12.69 4.52 -0.59
CA ASP A 56 13.80 5.04 -1.40
C ASP A 56 14.08 6.54 -1.15
N GLN A 57 13.07 7.32 -0.74
CA GLN A 57 13.26 8.73 -0.37
C GLN A 57 13.81 8.93 1.05
N LEU A 58 13.76 7.88 1.89
CA LEU A 58 14.28 7.90 3.26
C LEU A 58 15.74 7.43 3.36
N THR A 59 16.31 6.91 2.27
CA THR A 59 17.68 6.40 2.15
C THR A 59 18.60 7.46 1.55
#